data_AF-A0A350VVB1-F1
#
_entry.id   AF-A0A350VVB1-F1
#
_cell.length_a   1.000
_cell.length_b   1.000
_cell.length_c   1.000
_cell.angle_alpha   90.00
_cell.angle_beta   90.00
_cell.angle_gamma   90.00
#
_symmetry.space_group_name_H-M   'P 1'
#
loop_
_entity.id
_entity.type
_entity.pdbx_description
1 polymer ?
#
loop_
_entity_poly.entity_id
_entity_poly.type
_entity_poly.pdbx_seq_one_letter_code
_entity_poly.pdbx_strand_id
1 'polypeptide(L)'
;MTEEQLMNKMRGSAEEYRELIHNRQYVRAVNLYNEVRAVAVYVELPEDRLEELFGKYDPEDKNVQNGLFDRRNVTSVADRALKQELEENRRGNPTQIHDFEHYLPRSYFLEKQKR
;
A
#
# COMPACT_ATOMS: atom_id res chain seq x y z
N MET A 1 17.57 -3.10 19.04
CA MET A 1 17.71 -2.75 17.61
C MET A 1 18.08 -1.27 17.55
N THR A 2 19.12 -0.89 16.81
CA THR A 2 19.49 0.53 16.65
C THR A 2 18.74 1.17 15.49
N GLU A 3 18.69 2.50 15.44
CA GLU A 3 18.10 3.25 14.32
C GLU A 3 18.76 2.87 12.98
N GLU A 4 20.09 2.80 12.93
CA GLU A 4 20.80 2.42 11.69
C GLU A 4 20.51 0.97 11.26
N GLN A 5 20.33 0.05 12.22
CA GLN A 5 19.90 -1.31 11.90
C GLN A 5 18.47 -1.34 11.33
N LEU A 6 17.58 -0.48 11.84
CA LEU A 6 16.23 -0.34 11.32
C LEU A 6 16.24 0.25 9.90
N MET A 7 17.01 1.31 9.69
CA MET A 7 17.18 1.93 8.38
C MET A 7 17.72 0.95 7.34
N ASN A 8 18.73 0.14 7.69
CA ASN A 8 19.24 -0.89 6.78
C ASN A 8 18.17 -1.92 6.39
N LYS A 9 17.30 -2.31 7.32
CA LYS A 9 16.15 -3.17 6.99
C LYS A 9 15.17 -2.48 6.05
N MET A 10 14.81 -1.23 6.32
CA MET A 10 13.87 -0.47 5.49
C MET A 10 14.40 -0.21 4.08
N ARG A 11 15.72 0.01 3.93
CA ARG A 11 16.40 0.07 2.63
C ARG A 11 16.27 -1.26 1.88
N GLY A 12 16.52 -2.38 2.55
CA GLY A 12 16.31 -3.72 1.98
C GLY A 12 14.86 -3.96 1.56
N SER A 13 13.88 -3.50 2.35
CA SER A 13 12.46 -3.55 1.96
C SER A 13 12.16 -2.72 0.71
N ALA A 14 12.91 -1.64 0.46
CA ALA A 14 12.75 -0.85 -0.77
C ALA A 14 13.27 -1.61 -2.01
N GLU A 15 14.30 -2.44 -1.85
CA GLU A 15 14.78 -3.36 -2.89
C GLU A 15 13.75 -4.46 -3.16
N GLU A 16 13.26 -5.12 -2.10
CA GLU A 16 12.20 -6.14 -2.20
C GLU A 16 10.94 -5.59 -2.85
N TYR A 17 10.54 -4.36 -2.53
CA TYR A 17 9.43 -3.67 -3.17
C TYR A 17 9.57 -3.60 -4.70
N ARG A 18 10.78 -3.30 -5.20
CA ARG A 18 11.06 -3.26 -6.65
C ARG A 18 10.98 -4.65 -7.27
N GLU A 19 11.47 -5.67 -6.57
CA GLU A 19 11.38 -7.06 -7.02
C GLU A 19 9.92 -7.54 -7.09
N LEU A 20 9.09 -7.21 -6.09
CA LEU A 20 7.66 -7.52 -6.09
C LEU A 20 6.94 -6.88 -7.28
N ILE A 21 7.26 -5.61 -7.61
CA ILE A 21 6.71 -4.94 -8.80
C ILE A 21 7.13 -5.64 -10.09
N HIS A 22 8.42 -5.98 -10.20
CA HIS A 22 8.96 -6.70 -11.35
C HIS A 22 8.23 -8.04 -11.56
N ASN A 23 7.98 -8.76 -10.48
CA ASN A 23 7.27 -10.04 -10.47
C ASN A 23 5.74 -9.90 -10.55
N ARG A 24 5.23 -8.69 -10.77
CA ARG A 24 3.78 -8.36 -10.83
C ARG A 24 3.00 -8.72 -9.56
N GLN A 25 3.67 -8.78 -8.42
CA GLN A 25 3.05 -9.05 -7.11
C GLN A 25 2.61 -7.73 -6.46
N TYR A 26 1.71 -7.00 -7.13
CA TYR A 26 1.41 -5.60 -6.79
C TYR A 26 0.75 -5.43 -5.42
N VAL A 27 -0.14 -6.34 -5.02
CA VAL A 27 -0.79 -6.31 -3.68
C VAL A 27 0.25 -6.45 -2.57
N ARG A 28 1.20 -7.38 -2.73
CA ARG A 28 2.30 -7.57 -1.77
C ARG A 28 3.20 -6.36 -1.70
N ALA A 29 3.50 -5.74 -2.85
CA ALA A 29 4.29 -4.52 -2.90
C ALA A 29 3.61 -3.36 -2.13
N VAL A 30 2.30 -3.15 -2.33
CA VAL A 30 1.52 -2.13 -1.59
C VAL A 30 1.55 -2.40 -0.09
N ASN A 31 1.37 -3.65 0.34
CA ASN A 31 1.40 -4.01 1.75
C ASN A 31 2.78 -3.74 2.37
N LEU A 32 3.86 -4.12 1.70
CA LEU A 32 5.23 -3.86 2.17
C LEU A 32 5.50 -2.36 2.32
N TYR A 33 5.11 -1.54 1.34
CA TYR A 33 5.23 -0.09 1.43
C TYR A 33 4.47 0.47 2.66
N ASN A 34 3.23 0.03 2.86
CA ASN A 34 2.41 0.49 3.98
C ASN A 34 2.98 0.06 5.33
N GLU A 35 3.52 -1.15 5.44
CA GLU A 35 4.19 -1.65 6.64
C GLU A 35 5.41 -0.81 6.98
N VAL A 36 6.31 -0.60 6.02
CA VAL A 36 7.52 0.22 6.22
C VAL A 36 7.14 1.64 6.63
N ARG A 37 6.10 2.23 6.01
CA ARG A 37 5.61 3.56 6.35
C ARG A 37 4.97 3.62 7.74
N ALA A 38 4.20 2.62 8.13
CA ALA A 38 3.61 2.55 9.46
C ALA A 38 4.69 2.43 10.55
N VAL A 39 5.71 1.58 10.33
CA VAL A 39 6.84 1.43 11.26
C VAL A 39 7.62 2.74 11.36
N ALA A 40 7.93 3.39 10.24
CA ALA A 40 8.66 4.65 10.21
C ALA A 40 7.97 5.77 11.02
N VAL A 41 6.63 5.85 10.92
CA VAL A 41 5.83 6.78 11.71
C VAL A 41 5.79 6.38 13.19
N TYR A 42 5.61 5.09 13.48
CA TYR A 42 5.50 4.59 14.86
C TYR A 42 6.78 4.82 15.68
N VAL A 43 7.95 4.70 15.06
CA VAL A 43 9.24 4.94 15.74
C VAL A 43 9.69 6.40 15.67
N GLU A 44 8.86 7.28 15.09
CA GLU A 44 9.16 8.70 14.91
C GLU A 44 10.51 8.94 14.22
N LEU A 45 10.75 8.26 13.08
CA LEU A 45 11.98 8.47 12.30
C LEU A 45 12.16 9.97 11.99
N PRO A 46 13.41 10.47 12.08
CA PRO A 46 13.68 11.87 11.79
C PRO A 46 13.44 12.19 10.31
N GLU A 47 13.17 13.47 10.03
CA GLU A 47 12.70 13.94 8.71
C GLU A 47 13.67 13.57 7.57
N ASP A 48 14.98 13.65 7.80
CA ASP A 48 16.01 13.28 6.84
C ASP A 48 15.92 11.80 6.41
N ARG A 49 15.60 10.90 7.35
CA ARG A 49 15.43 9.46 7.09
C ARG A 49 14.10 9.17 6.40
N LEU A 50 13.05 9.90 6.75
CA LEU A 50 11.76 9.82 6.06
C LEU A 50 11.89 10.29 4.61
N GLU A 51 12.64 11.36 4.36
CA GLU A 51 12.93 11.85 3.01
C GLU A 51 13.78 10.87 2.21
N GLU A 52 14.75 10.21 2.83
CA GLU A 52 15.53 9.13 2.20
C GLU A 52 14.61 8.00 1.69
N LEU A 53 13.66 7.55 2.53
CA LEU A 53 12.78 6.43 2.22
C LEU A 53 11.65 6.82 1.25
N PHE A 54 10.96 7.92 1.51
CA PHE A 54 9.69 8.25 0.85
C PHE A 54 9.78 9.46 -0.07
N GLY A 55 10.87 10.22 0.01
CA GLY A 55 11.08 11.44 -0.75
C GLY A 55 10.46 12.68 -0.11
N LYS A 56 10.85 13.84 -0.62
CA LYS A 56 10.27 15.14 -0.25
C LYS A 56 9.44 15.65 -1.42
N TYR A 57 8.20 16.06 -1.12
CA TYR A 57 7.29 16.62 -2.12
C TYR A 57 6.77 17.95 -1.61
N ASP A 58 7.27 19.02 -2.23
CA ASP A 58 6.75 20.35 -2.03
C ASP A 58 5.54 20.56 -2.97
N PRO A 59 4.35 20.92 -2.47
CA PRO A 59 3.18 21.17 -3.32
C PRO A 59 3.37 22.30 -4.34
N GLU A 60 4.39 23.16 -4.18
CA GLU A 60 4.72 24.25 -5.12
C GLU A 60 5.76 23.88 -6.21
N ASP A 61 6.02 22.58 -6.39
CA ASP A 61 6.39 21.97 -7.67
C ASP A 61 7.80 22.28 -8.25
N LYS A 62 8.79 22.61 -7.41
CA LYS A 62 10.19 22.79 -7.89
C LYS A 62 11.23 21.83 -7.35
N ASN A 63 11.00 21.21 -6.18
CA ASN A 63 11.96 20.27 -5.58
C ASN A 63 11.26 18.96 -5.23
N VAL A 64 11.09 18.10 -6.24
CA VAL A 64 10.69 16.71 -6.02
C VAL A 64 11.95 15.89 -5.82
N GLN A 65 12.16 15.42 -4.59
CA GLN A 65 13.21 14.45 -4.29
C GLN A 65 12.56 13.07 -4.20
N ASN A 66 12.91 12.19 -5.13
CA ASN A 66 12.44 10.81 -5.09
C ASN A 66 13.15 10.08 -3.94
N GLY A 67 12.36 9.46 -3.05
CA GLY A 67 12.88 8.51 -2.07
C GLY A 67 13.09 7.12 -2.66
N LEU A 68 13.59 6.20 -1.84
CA LEU A 68 13.77 4.80 -2.21
C LEU A 68 12.47 4.12 -2.67
N PHE A 69 11.35 4.49 -2.05
CA PHE A 69 9.99 4.20 -2.48
C PHE A 69 9.44 5.37 -3.31
N ASP A 70 9.74 5.37 -4.62
CA ASP A 70 9.28 6.42 -5.54
C ASP A 70 7.73 6.53 -5.54
N ARG A 71 7.21 7.69 -5.16
CA ARG A 71 5.76 7.96 -5.02
C ARG A 71 5.01 7.79 -6.34
N ARG A 72 5.63 8.14 -7.48
CA ARG A 72 5.00 7.95 -8.81
C ARG A 72 4.75 6.46 -9.06
N ASN A 73 5.72 5.63 -8.65
CA ASN A 73 5.57 4.18 -8.69
C ASN A 73 4.54 3.69 -7.67
N VAL A 74 4.52 4.21 -6.44
CA VAL A 74 3.56 3.79 -5.39
C VAL A 74 2.13 3.98 -5.84
N THR A 75 1.75 5.14 -6.38
CA THR A 75 0.40 5.38 -6.89
C THR A 75 0.06 4.47 -8.06
N SER A 76 0.98 4.30 -9.03
CA SER A 76 0.77 3.40 -10.16
C SER A 76 0.63 1.94 -9.72
N VAL A 77 1.37 1.50 -8.70
CA VAL A 77 1.36 0.13 -8.19
C VAL A 77 0.08 -0.14 -7.43
N ALA A 78 -0.44 0.83 -6.67
CA ALA A 78 -1.74 0.74 -6.02
C ALA A 78 -2.89 0.56 -7.03
N ASP A 79 -2.89 1.32 -8.14
CA ASP A 79 -3.90 1.15 -9.20
C ASP A 79 -3.84 -0.25 -9.84
N ARG A 80 -2.63 -0.76 -10.09
CA ARG A 80 -2.43 -2.12 -10.62
C ARG A 80 -2.86 -3.20 -9.62
N ALA A 81 -2.56 -3.03 -8.33
CA ALA A 81 -3.01 -3.93 -7.28
C ALA A 81 -4.54 -4.00 -7.21
N LEU A 82 -5.21 -2.85 -7.25
CA LEU A 82 -6.67 -2.80 -7.28
C LEU A 82 -7.25 -3.53 -8.49
N LYS A 83 -6.70 -3.29 -9.69
CA LYS A 83 -7.14 -3.99 -10.92
C LYS A 83 -6.95 -5.50 -10.81
N GLN A 84 -5.81 -5.95 -10.29
CA GLN A 84 -5.53 -7.36 -10.07
C GLN A 84 -6.53 -8.00 -9.10
N GLU A 85 -6.78 -7.37 -7.95
CA GLU A 85 -7.77 -7.83 -6.98
C GLU A 85 -9.17 -7.92 -7.60
N LEU A 86 -9.59 -6.92 -8.37
CA LEU A 86 -10.87 -6.94 -9.08
C LEU A 86 -10.95 -8.11 -10.08
N GLU A 87 -9.88 -8.41 -10.82
CA GLU A 87 -9.83 -9.54 -11.74
C GLU A 87 -9.86 -10.90 -11.02
N GLU A 88 -9.09 -11.06 -9.95
CA GLU A 88 -9.07 -12.28 -9.13
C GLU A 88 -10.43 -12.51 -8.48
N ASN A 89 -11.05 -11.45 -7.97
CA ASN A 89 -12.41 -11.46 -7.45
C ASN A 89 -13.42 -11.88 -8.52
N ARG A 90 -13.34 -11.37 -9.75
CA ARG A 90 -14.21 -11.82 -10.86
C ARG A 90 -14.02 -13.29 -11.23
N ARG A 91 -12.86 -13.89 -10.93
CA ARG A 91 -12.57 -15.31 -11.14
C ARG A 91 -13.05 -16.21 -9.99
N GLY A 92 -13.71 -15.64 -8.97
CA GLY A 92 -14.22 -16.40 -7.82
C GLY A 92 -13.17 -16.59 -6.74
N ASN A 93 -12.50 -15.50 -6.33
CA ASN A 93 -11.56 -15.52 -5.20
C ASN A 93 -12.27 -16.10 -3.96
N PRO A 94 -11.74 -17.16 -3.31
CA PRO A 94 -12.37 -17.80 -2.16
C PRO A 94 -12.55 -16.88 -0.93
N THR A 95 -11.93 -15.71 -0.91
CA THR A 95 -12.13 -14.69 0.14
C THR A 95 -13.29 -13.73 -0.16
N GLN A 96 -13.92 -13.81 -1.34
CA GLN A 96 -15.14 -13.08 -1.60
C GLN A 96 -16.29 -13.66 -0.78
N ILE A 97 -16.93 -12.78 -0.02
CA ILE A 97 -18.25 -13.04 0.53
C ILE A 97 -19.22 -13.13 -0.65
N HIS A 98 -19.52 -14.34 -1.09
CA HIS A 98 -20.52 -14.60 -2.12
C HIS A 98 -21.95 -14.48 -1.59
N ASP A 99 -22.12 -14.56 -0.27
CA ASP A 99 -23.40 -14.46 0.42
C ASP A 99 -23.45 -13.21 1.30
N PHE A 100 -23.75 -12.07 0.68
CA PHE A 100 -23.95 -10.83 1.44
C PHE A 100 -25.14 -10.92 2.41
N GLU A 101 -26.11 -11.84 2.21
CA GLU A 101 -27.26 -12.00 3.10
C GLU A 101 -26.86 -12.62 4.44
N HIS A 102 -25.85 -13.50 4.47
CA HIS A 102 -25.34 -14.10 5.70
C HIS A 102 -24.38 -13.21 6.47
N TYR A 103 -23.59 -12.38 5.79
CA TYR A 103 -22.50 -11.61 6.41
C TYR A 103 -22.85 -10.16 6.72
N LEU A 104 -23.82 -9.57 6.01
CA LEU A 104 -24.30 -8.23 6.33
C LEU A 104 -25.51 -8.32 7.27
N PRO A 105 -25.58 -7.50 8.33
CA PRO A 105 -26.77 -7.40 9.15
C PRO A 105 -28.00 -7.10 8.30
N ARG A 106 -29.15 -7.71 8.61
CA ARG A 106 -30.41 -7.53 7.87
C ARG A 106 -30.79 -6.06 7.65
N SER A 107 -30.35 -5.16 8.52
CA SER A 107 -30.55 -3.71 8.41
C SER A 107 -30.03 -3.11 7.11
N TYR A 108 -28.99 -3.68 6.49
CA TYR A 108 -28.46 -3.22 5.20
C TYR A 108 -29.41 -3.46 4.01
N PHE A 109 -30.41 -4.33 4.17
CA PHE A 109 -31.35 -4.70 3.10
C PHE A 109 -32.75 -4.11 3.29
N LEU A 110 -33.01 -3.43 4.41
CA LEU A 110 -34.33 -2.91 4.76
C LEU A 110 -34.75 -1.64 3.99
N GLU A 111 -33.84 -0.98 3.27
CA GLU A 111 -34.17 0.26 2.54
C GLU A 111 -34.85 0.05 1.18
N LYS A 112 -34.91 -1.19 0.66
CA LYS A 112 -35.46 -1.46 -0.68
C LYS A 112 -36.98 -1.73 -0.74
N GLN A 113 -37.73 -1.54 0.34
CA GLN A 113 -39.19 -1.74 0.35
C GLN A 113 -40.03 -0.46 0.57
N LYS A 114 -39.57 0.69 0.04
CA LYS A 114 -40.44 1.85 -0.16
C LYS A 114 -40.43 2.30 -1.62
N ARG A 115 -41.12 1.55 -2.47
CA ARG A 115 -41.75 2.04 -3.71
C ARG A 115 -43.03 1.26 -3.96
#